data_AF-A0A7L3NMM4-F1
#
_entry.id   AF-A0A7L3NMM4-F1
#
_cell.length_a   1.000
_cell.length_b   1.000
_cell.length_c   1.000
_cell.angle_alpha   90.00
_cell.angle_beta   90.00
_cell.angle_gamma   90.00
#
_symmetry.space_group_name_H-M   'P 1'
#
loop_
_entity.id
_entity.type
_entity.pdbx_description
1 polymer ?
#
loop_
_entity_poly.entity_id
_entity_poly.type
_entity_poly.pdbx_seq_one_letter_code
_entity_poly.pdbx_strand_id
1 'polypeptide(L)'
;EFIFLLSEKWHLDLSARYQAVELLERFMIKQVEQICNSSREKVKSCEGGGGSSWSSQEDQIYETFVLRLVSCVQLASKLSLHYNIVNSDMALKFLQSLKYSYTKQELLESELLVLKTLHFQINVSTPLAYVELLLEVLGHNGCLLPAEPLHQVCVQLLDFSYLTRDSIYDTLLKMAIENSTPNKLQV
;
A
#
# COMPACT_ATOMS: atom_id res chain seq x y z
N GLU A 1 6.64 6.54 2.04
CA GLU A 1 7.76 7.20 1.33
C GLU A 1 8.51 6.28 0.35
N PHE A 2 9.05 5.13 0.78
CA PHE A 2 9.89 4.27 -0.08
C PHE A 2 9.26 3.91 -1.45
N ILE A 3 7.98 3.54 -1.48
CA ILE A 3 7.26 3.24 -2.74
C ILE A 3 7.24 4.45 -3.69
N PHE A 4 7.10 5.67 -3.17
CA PHE A 4 7.07 6.89 -3.99
C PHE A 4 8.41 7.12 -4.68
N LEU A 5 9.51 7.04 -3.91
CA LEU A 5 10.87 7.15 -4.45
C LEU A 5 11.19 6.06 -5.47
N LEU A 6 10.75 4.82 -5.19
CA LEU A 6 10.95 3.72 -6.12
C LEU A 6 10.14 3.90 -7.41
N SER A 7 8.91 4.39 -7.30
CA SER A 7 8.03 4.67 -8.43
C SER A 7 8.59 5.75 -9.32
N GLU A 8 9.18 6.80 -8.74
CA GLU A 8 9.88 7.85 -9.48
C GLU A 8 11.11 7.28 -10.21
N LYS A 9 11.94 6.49 -9.51
CA LYS A 9 13.13 5.84 -10.08
C LYS A 9 12.81 4.91 -11.26
N TRP A 10 11.66 4.26 -11.22
CA TRP A 10 11.22 3.33 -12.27
C TRP A 10 10.23 3.96 -13.27
N HIS A 11 9.99 5.27 -13.17
CA HIS A 11 9.07 6.00 -14.04
C HIS A 11 7.70 5.32 -14.15
N LEU A 12 7.16 4.90 -12.99
CA LEU A 12 5.80 4.39 -12.88
C LEU A 12 4.80 5.53 -13.00
N ASP A 13 3.68 5.23 -13.64
CA ASP A 13 2.53 6.14 -13.68
C ASP A 13 1.88 6.28 -12.30
N LEU A 14 1.02 7.30 -12.17
CA LEU A 14 0.33 7.61 -10.92
C LEU A 14 -0.54 6.45 -10.42
N SER A 15 -1.22 5.75 -11.33
CA SER A 15 -2.09 4.62 -10.98
C SER A 15 -1.27 3.48 -10.39
N ALA A 16 -0.20 3.05 -11.07
CA ALA A 16 0.70 2.03 -10.56
C ALA A 16 1.31 2.38 -9.19
N ARG A 17 1.69 3.65 -8.98
CA ARG A 17 2.26 4.12 -7.71
C ARG A 17 1.29 3.92 -6.55
N TYR A 18 0.07 4.45 -6.65
CA TYR A 18 -0.92 4.30 -5.58
C TYR A 18 -1.37 2.85 -5.43
N GLN A 19 -1.50 2.11 -6.53
CA GLN A 19 -1.82 0.69 -6.48
C GLN A 19 -0.78 -0.11 -5.70
N ALA A 20 0.50 0.20 -5.87
CA ALA A 20 1.57 -0.47 -5.13
C ALA A 20 1.45 -0.24 -3.62
N VAL A 21 1.03 0.96 -3.19
CA VAL A 21 0.77 1.28 -1.78
C VAL A 21 -0.40 0.46 -1.26
N GLU A 22 -1.53 0.45 -1.97
CA GLU A 22 -2.72 -0.32 -1.59
C GLU A 22 -2.45 -1.82 -1.49
N LEU A 23 -1.68 -2.37 -2.43
CA LEU A 23 -1.28 -3.79 -2.40
C LEU A 23 -0.43 -4.11 -1.19
N LEU A 24 0.59 -3.28 -0.90
CA LEU A 24 1.47 -3.51 0.23
C LEU A 24 0.72 -3.42 1.55
N GLU A 25 -0.09 -2.37 1.74
CA GLU A 25 -0.82 -2.17 2.99
C GLU A 25 -1.80 -3.31 3.27
N ARG A 26 -2.62 -3.69 2.27
CA ARG A 26 -3.56 -4.81 2.41
C ARG A 26 -2.84 -6.12 2.67
N PHE A 27 -1.69 -6.35 2.03
CA PHE A 27 -0.88 -7.52 2.26
C PHE A 27 -0.35 -7.55 3.70
N MET A 28 0.18 -6.44 4.20
CA MET A 28 0.72 -6.34 5.56
C MET A 28 -0.37 -6.56 6.62
N ILE A 29 -1.55 -5.98 6.44
CA ILE A 29 -2.71 -6.22 7.33
C ILE A 29 -3.05 -7.73 7.35
N LYS A 30 -3.16 -8.36 6.18
CA LYS A 30 -3.49 -9.80 6.08
C LYS A 30 -2.41 -10.69 6.69
N GLN A 31 -1.14 -10.36 6.52
CA GLN A 31 -0.02 -11.09 7.13
C GLN A 31 -0.09 -11.03 8.65
N VAL A 32 -0.32 -9.84 9.23
CA VAL A 32 -0.46 -9.66 10.68
C VAL A 32 -1.69 -10.38 11.21
N GLU A 33 -2.83 -10.30 10.53
CA GLU A 33 -4.05 -11.04 10.89
C GLU A 33 -3.80 -12.55 10.96
N GLN A 34 -3.09 -13.13 9.98
CA GLN A 34 -2.76 -14.55 9.95
C GLN A 34 -1.86 -14.96 11.12
N ILE A 35 -0.87 -14.14 11.46
CA ILE A 35 0.01 -14.34 12.61
C ILE A 35 -0.81 -14.33 13.91
N CYS A 36 -1.64 -13.30 14.13
CA CYS A 36 -2.48 -13.19 15.31
C CYS A 36 -3.45 -14.37 15.46
N ASN A 37 -4.06 -14.83 14.36
CA ASN A 37 -4.97 -15.98 14.38
C ASN A 37 -4.22 -17.28 14.73
N SER A 38 -3.05 -17.51 14.13
CA SER A 38 -2.23 -18.70 14.42
C SER A 38 -1.77 -18.75 15.89
N SER A 39 -1.48 -17.59 16.48
CA SER A 39 -1.15 -17.47 17.91
C SER A 39 -2.34 -17.82 18.80
N ARG A 40 -3.54 -17.29 18.48
CA ARG A 40 -4.78 -17.58 19.23
C ARG A 40 -5.17 -19.07 19.19
N GLU A 41 -4.97 -19.74 18.06
CA GLU A 41 -5.25 -21.17 17.92
C GLU A 41 -4.29 -22.05 18.74
N LYS A 42 -3.01 -21.68 18.80
CA LYS A 42 -2.02 -22.34 19.67
C LYS A 42 -2.34 -22.17 21.16
N VAL A 43 -2.77 -20.97 21.58
CA VAL A 43 -3.16 -20.69 22.98
C VAL A 43 -4.39 -21.48 23.41
N LYS A 44 -5.35 -21.72 22.51
CA LYS A 44 -6.51 -22.57 22.81
C LYS A 44 -6.18 -24.06 22.92
N SER A 45 -5.04 -24.49 22.38
CA SER A 45 -4.65 -25.90 22.30
C SER A 45 -3.62 -26.31 23.37
N CYS A 46 -2.94 -25.35 24.01
CA CYS A 46 -1.91 -25.62 25.02
C CYS A 46 -2.01 -24.66 26.21
N GLU A 47 -2.37 -25.17 27.40
CA GLU A 47 -2.06 -24.54 28.68
C GLU A 47 -0.53 -24.61 28.89
N GLY A 48 0.20 -23.54 28.57
CA GLY A 48 1.60 -23.41 28.98
C GLY A 48 2.49 -22.57 28.07
N GLY A 49 2.89 -21.39 28.56
CA GLY A 49 4.12 -20.66 28.22
C GLY A 49 4.55 -20.59 26.75
N GLY A 50 4.05 -19.61 26.00
CA GLY A 50 4.35 -19.45 24.56
C GLY A 50 4.83 -18.05 24.17
N GLY A 51 5.85 -17.50 24.84
CA GLY A 51 6.39 -16.17 24.53
C GLY A 51 7.32 -16.10 23.30
N SER A 52 7.75 -17.23 22.73
CA SER A 52 8.84 -17.29 21.73
C SER A 52 8.40 -17.37 20.25
N SER A 53 7.11 -17.62 19.97
CA SER A 53 6.64 -17.79 18.58
C SER A 53 6.35 -16.46 17.87
N TRP A 54 6.13 -15.38 18.61
CA TRP A 54 5.74 -14.09 18.03
C TRP A 54 6.96 -13.33 17.51
N SER A 55 8.04 -13.26 18.29
CA SER A 55 9.27 -12.55 17.91
C SER A 55 9.90 -13.10 16.64
N SER A 56 9.90 -14.43 16.48
CA SER A 56 10.45 -15.08 15.27
C SER A 56 9.63 -14.82 14.00
N GLN A 57 8.31 -14.61 14.13
CA GLN A 57 7.44 -14.25 13.01
C GLN A 57 7.54 -12.77 12.65
N GLU A 58 7.74 -11.90 13.65
CA GLU A 58 8.04 -10.48 13.42
C GLU A 58 9.36 -10.30 12.68
N ASP A 59 10.42 -10.97 13.12
CA ASP A 59 11.73 -10.93 12.47
C ASP A 59 11.62 -11.34 10.99
N GLN A 60 10.82 -12.37 10.69
CA GLN A 60 10.58 -12.81 9.32
C GLN A 60 9.85 -11.75 8.46
N ILE A 61 8.93 -10.98 9.04
CA ILE A 61 8.27 -9.87 8.35
C ILE A 61 9.31 -8.80 8.00
N TYR A 62 10.15 -8.42 8.96
CA TYR A 62 11.18 -7.39 8.74
C TYR A 62 12.19 -7.81 7.69
N GLU A 63 12.72 -9.04 7.77
CA GLU A 63 13.70 -9.57 6.82
C GLU A 63 13.17 -9.64 5.39
N THR A 64 11.87 -9.94 5.23
CA THR A 64 11.25 -10.05 3.89
C THR A 64 10.57 -8.78 3.42
N PHE A 65 10.47 -7.73 4.24
CA PHE A 65 9.67 -6.54 3.96
C PHE A 65 10.05 -5.87 2.63
N VAL A 66 11.35 -5.66 2.40
CA VAL A 66 11.84 -5.02 1.17
C VAL A 66 11.50 -5.86 -0.07
N LEU A 67 11.60 -7.19 0.03
CA LEU A 67 11.20 -8.10 -1.04
C LEU A 67 9.69 -8.00 -1.32
N ARG A 68 8.85 -7.95 -0.27
CA ARG A 68 7.38 -7.80 -0.40
C ARG A 68 7.02 -6.47 -1.03
N LEU A 69 7.68 -5.38 -0.60
CA LEU A 69 7.50 -4.05 -1.15
C LEU A 69 7.81 -4.03 -2.65
N VAL A 70 8.98 -4.53 -3.06
CA VAL A 70 9.37 -4.60 -4.47
C VAL A 70 8.39 -5.46 -5.27
N SER A 71 7.94 -6.60 -4.71
CA SER A 71 6.95 -7.47 -5.36
C SER A 71 5.61 -6.75 -5.58
N CYS A 72 5.13 -5.97 -4.61
CA CYS A 72 3.91 -5.17 -4.75
C CYS A 72 4.04 -4.11 -5.86
N VAL A 73 5.20 -3.45 -5.96
CA VAL A 73 5.49 -2.47 -7.00
C VAL A 73 5.53 -3.13 -8.39
N GLN A 74 6.13 -4.31 -8.50
CA GLN A 74 6.14 -5.07 -9.76
C GLN A 74 4.74 -5.51 -10.19
N LEU A 75 3.93 -6.02 -9.25
CA LEU A 75 2.54 -6.39 -9.52
C LEU A 75 1.73 -5.19 -9.99
N ALA A 76 1.84 -4.05 -9.30
CA ALA A 76 1.16 -2.82 -9.71
C ALA A 76 1.59 -2.33 -11.11
N SER A 77 2.89 -2.36 -11.39
CA SER A 77 3.43 -2.00 -12.71
C SER A 77 2.93 -2.94 -13.81
N LYS A 78 2.81 -4.25 -13.55
CA LYS A 78 2.22 -5.23 -14.48
C LYS A 78 0.73 -4.98 -14.72
N LEU A 79 -0.01 -4.54 -13.70
CA LEU A 79 -1.44 -4.27 -13.79
C LEU A 79 -1.78 -2.97 -14.52
N SER A 80 -0.88 -1.99 -14.48
CA SER A 80 -1.09 -0.68 -15.11
C SER A 80 -1.21 -0.74 -16.64
N LEU A 81 -0.86 -1.86 -17.28
CA LEU A 81 -0.83 -2.06 -18.75
C LEU A 81 -0.02 -0.98 -19.51
N HIS A 82 0.71 -0.13 -18.78
CA HIS A 82 1.52 0.94 -19.32
C HIS A 82 2.90 0.40 -19.77
N TYR A 83 3.52 1.05 -20.75
CA TYR A 83 4.74 0.57 -21.43
C TYR A 83 5.95 0.31 -20.51
N ASN A 84 5.99 0.90 -19.31
CA ASN A 84 7.09 0.78 -18.36
C ASN A 84 6.85 -0.35 -17.33
N ILE A 85 6.71 -1.58 -17.82
CA ILE A 85 6.56 -2.75 -16.94
C ILE A 85 7.91 -3.03 -16.26
N VAL A 86 7.92 -3.02 -14.92
CA VAL A 86 9.10 -3.38 -14.13
C VAL A 86 9.37 -4.88 -14.27
N ASN A 87 10.41 -5.20 -15.01
CA ASN A 87 10.84 -6.57 -15.21
C ASN A 87 11.59 -7.13 -13.98
N SER A 88 11.68 -8.46 -13.89
CA SER A 88 12.37 -9.14 -12.79
C SER A 88 13.86 -8.77 -12.70
N ASP A 89 14.52 -8.48 -13.83
CA ASP A 89 15.94 -8.09 -13.83
C ASP A 89 16.17 -6.71 -13.21
N MET A 90 15.27 -5.76 -13.42
CA MET A 90 15.30 -4.43 -12.81
C MET A 90 15.09 -4.50 -11.30
N ALA A 91 14.10 -5.29 -10.87
CA ALA A 91 13.83 -5.53 -9.45
C ALA A 91 15.01 -6.23 -8.76
N LEU A 92 15.61 -7.25 -9.38
CA LEU A 92 16.77 -7.94 -8.83
C LEU A 92 18.01 -7.06 -8.75
N LYS A 93 18.31 -6.28 -9.80
CA LYS A 93 19.41 -5.30 -9.76
C LYS A 93 19.21 -4.27 -8.65
N PHE A 94 17.98 -3.83 -8.42
CA PHE A 94 17.64 -2.94 -7.33
C PHE A 94 17.86 -3.60 -5.96
N LEU A 95 17.36 -4.82 -5.75
CA LEU A 95 17.54 -5.57 -4.51
C LEU A 95 19.04 -5.83 -4.23
N GLN A 96 19.82 -6.16 -5.26
CA GLN A 96 21.27 -6.30 -5.16
C GLN A 96 21.97 -5.00 -4.76
N SER A 97 21.51 -3.84 -5.27
CA SER A 97 22.05 -2.54 -4.86
C SER A 97 21.80 -2.21 -3.39
N LEU A 98 20.79 -2.82 -2.78
CA LEU A 98 20.46 -2.74 -1.36
C LEU A 98 21.12 -3.84 -0.51
N LYS A 99 22.04 -4.62 -1.11
CA LYS A 99 22.74 -5.78 -0.49
C LYS A 99 21.85 -7.00 -0.23
N TYR A 100 20.69 -7.09 -0.87
CA TYR A 100 19.87 -8.30 -0.84
C TYR A 100 20.18 -9.21 -2.03
N SER A 101 20.50 -10.47 -1.75
CA SER A 101 20.78 -11.49 -2.75
C SER A 101 19.59 -12.43 -2.93
N TYR A 102 18.62 -12.02 -3.74
CA TYR A 102 17.49 -12.86 -4.13
C TYR A 102 17.66 -13.40 -5.56
N THR A 103 17.04 -14.55 -5.81
CA THR A 103 16.92 -15.18 -7.12
C THR A 103 15.63 -14.75 -7.82
N LYS A 104 15.54 -14.96 -9.14
CA LYS A 104 14.30 -14.75 -9.89
C LYS A 104 13.15 -15.61 -9.34
N GLN A 105 13.46 -16.82 -8.89
CA GLN A 105 12.50 -17.75 -8.35
C GLN A 105 11.90 -17.22 -7.04
N GLU A 106 12.73 -16.76 -6.10
CA GLU A 106 12.25 -16.19 -4.82
C GLU A 106 11.41 -14.92 -5.04
N LEU A 107 11.76 -14.11 -6.04
CA LEU A 107 10.97 -12.94 -6.42
C LEU A 107 9.58 -13.33 -6.94
N LEU A 108 9.51 -14.33 -7.82
CA LEU A 108 8.23 -14.86 -8.34
C LEU A 108 7.39 -15.51 -7.26
N GLU A 109 8.00 -16.28 -6.37
CA GLU A 109 7.33 -16.85 -5.21
C GLU A 109 6.80 -15.77 -4.28
N SER A 110 7.53 -14.66 -4.16
CA SER A 110 7.08 -13.52 -3.39
C SER A 110 5.87 -12.82 -4.01
N GLU A 111 5.89 -12.57 -5.32
CA GLU A 111 4.71 -12.05 -6.04
C GLU A 111 3.51 -12.98 -5.88
N LEU A 112 3.71 -14.30 -6.06
CA LEU A 112 2.65 -15.29 -5.91
C LEU A 112 2.09 -15.33 -4.48
N LEU A 113 2.93 -15.16 -3.46
CA LEU A 113 2.47 -15.08 -2.08
C LEU A 113 1.58 -13.85 -1.88
N VAL A 114 2.00 -12.67 -2.35
CA VAL A 114 1.19 -11.45 -2.27
C VAL A 114 -0.18 -11.66 -2.92
N LEU A 115 -0.20 -12.23 -4.13
CA LEU A 115 -1.44 -12.55 -4.85
C LEU A 115 -2.34 -13.51 -4.06
N LYS A 116 -1.79 -14.59 -3.52
CA LYS A 116 -2.55 -15.58 -2.73
C LYS A 116 -3.09 -14.98 -1.43
N THR A 117 -2.28 -14.22 -0.70
CA THR A 117 -2.68 -13.55 0.54
C THR A 117 -3.80 -12.54 0.31
N LEU A 118 -3.81 -11.87 -0.85
CA LEU A 118 -4.87 -10.96 -1.27
C LEU A 118 -6.04 -11.66 -1.97
N HIS A 119 -6.05 -12.99 -2.03
CA HIS A 119 -7.05 -13.79 -2.76
C HIS A 119 -7.27 -13.33 -4.21
N PHE A 120 -6.18 -12.89 -4.87
CA PHE A 120 -6.17 -12.33 -6.23
C PHE A 120 -7.05 -11.09 -6.41
N GLN A 121 -7.51 -10.45 -5.33
CA GLN A 121 -8.27 -9.20 -5.37
C GLN A 121 -7.32 -8.00 -5.46
N ILE A 122 -6.64 -7.88 -6.59
CA ILE A 122 -5.60 -6.86 -6.84
C ILE A 122 -6.09 -5.65 -7.64
N ASN A 123 -7.29 -5.69 -8.22
CA ASN A 123 -7.87 -4.58 -8.99
C ASN A 123 -8.73 -3.68 -8.09
N VAL A 124 -8.15 -3.14 -7.03
CA VAL A 124 -8.85 -2.20 -6.15
C VAL A 124 -8.70 -0.79 -6.68
N SER A 125 -9.79 -0.02 -6.64
CA SER A 125 -9.80 1.39 -7.02
C SER A 125 -8.97 2.23 -6.03
N THR A 126 -8.05 3.02 -6.56
CA THR A 126 -7.28 3.99 -5.77
C THR A 126 -8.06 5.29 -5.64
N PRO A 127 -7.76 6.12 -4.61
CA PRO A 127 -8.30 7.47 -4.50
C PRO A 127 -8.12 8.33 -5.76
N LEU A 128 -7.06 8.09 -6.55
CA LEU A 128 -6.81 8.76 -7.83
C LEU A 128 -7.97 8.57 -8.81
N ALA A 129 -8.51 7.35 -8.92
CA ALA A 129 -9.63 7.08 -9.82
C ALA A 129 -10.88 7.90 -9.47
N TYR A 130 -11.10 8.17 -8.17
CA TYR A 130 -12.19 9.04 -7.73
C TYR A 130 -11.90 10.51 -8.03
N VAL A 131 -10.66 10.96 -7.88
CA VAL A 131 -10.24 12.32 -8.28
C VAL A 131 -10.49 12.53 -9.77
N GLU A 132 -10.01 11.62 -10.62
CA GLU A 132 -10.17 11.69 -12.07
C GLU A 132 -11.65 11.68 -12.46
N LEU A 133 -12.46 10.79 -11.87
CA LEU A 133 -13.91 10.75 -12.09
C LEU A 133 -14.59 12.07 -11.72
N LEU A 134 -14.27 12.65 -10.56
CA LEU A 134 -14.88 13.90 -10.10
C LEU A 134 -14.49 15.08 -11.00
N LEU A 135 -13.24 15.13 -11.47
CA LEU A 135 -12.77 16.16 -12.41
C LEU A 135 -13.47 16.04 -13.77
N GLU A 136 -13.66 14.81 -14.27
CA GLU A 136 -14.40 14.56 -15.50
C GLU A 136 -15.86 15.05 -15.39
N VAL A 137 -16.52 14.73 -14.28
CA VAL A 137 -17.90 15.18 -14.00
C VAL A 137 -17.98 16.72 -13.92
N LEU A 138 -16.99 17.38 -13.29
CA LEU A 138 -16.95 18.85 -13.23
C LEU A 138 -16.80 19.47 -14.62
N GLY A 139 -15.91 18.92 -15.45
CA GLY A 139 -15.73 19.33 -16.84
C GLY A 139 -17.02 19.17 -17.66
N HIS A 140 -17.68 18.02 -17.52
CA HIS A 140 -18.95 17.74 -18.19
C HIS A 140 -20.07 18.73 -17.80
N ASN A 141 -20.11 19.14 -16.54
CA ASN A 141 -21.09 20.12 -16.02
C ASN A 141 -20.77 21.58 -16.40
N GLY A 142 -19.78 21.83 -17.26
CA GLY A 142 -19.46 23.16 -17.77
C GLY A 142 -18.61 24.00 -16.82
N CYS A 143 -17.87 23.37 -15.90
CA CYS A 143 -16.91 24.07 -15.06
C CYS A 143 -15.76 24.62 -15.92
N LEU A 144 -15.56 25.95 -15.92
CA LEU A 144 -14.51 26.63 -16.70
C LEU A 144 -13.13 26.60 -16.01
N LEU A 145 -12.95 25.78 -14.97
CA LEU A 145 -11.67 25.66 -14.30
C LEU A 145 -10.69 24.86 -15.17
N PRO A 146 -9.40 25.22 -15.17
CA PRO A 146 -8.41 24.47 -15.94
C PRO A 146 -8.19 23.10 -15.28
N ALA A 147 -8.57 22.03 -15.98
CA ALA A 147 -8.56 20.67 -15.44
C ALA A 147 -7.15 20.17 -15.09
N GLU A 148 -6.15 20.48 -15.92
CA GLU A 148 -4.76 20.04 -15.71
C GLU A 148 -4.13 20.59 -14.42
N PRO A 149 -4.13 21.92 -14.16
CA PRO A 149 -3.65 22.47 -12.88
C PRO A 149 -4.40 21.91 -11.67
N LEU A 150 -5.73 21.74 -11.79
CA LEU A 150 -6.53 21.20 -10.69
C LEU A 150 -6.17 19.74 -10.39
N HIS A 151 -6.01 18.93 -11.44
CA HIS A 151 -5.51 17.55 -11.33
C HIS A 151 -4.13 17.50 -10.66
N GLN A 152 -3.19 18.37 -11.05
CA GLN A 152 -1.86 18.43 -10.43
C GLN A 152 -1.93 18.74 -8.93
N VAL A 153 -2.76 19.70 -8.52
CA VAL A 153 -2.96 20.02 -7.10
C VAL A 153 -3.59 18.83 -6.36
N CYS A 154 -4.58 18.16 -6.96
CA CYS A 154 -5.18 16.96 -6.37
C CYS A 154 -4.16 15.84 -6.19
N VAL A 155 -3.28 15.60 -7.17
CA VAL A 155 -2.19 14.62 -7.06
C VAL A 155 -1.21 14.98 -5.95
N GLN A 156 -0.82 16.26 -5.83
CA GLN A 156 0.06 16.71 -4.74
C GLN A 156 -0.57 16.52 -3.36
N LEU A 157 -1.86 16.86 -3.22
CA LEU A 157 -2.62 16.61 -1.99
C LEU A 157 -2.73 15.11 -1.70
N LEU A 158 -2.90 14.29 -2.74
CA LEU A 158 -3.00 12.85 -2.59
C LEU A 158 -1.64 12.26 -2.16
N ASP A 159 -0.54 12.65 -2.80
CA ASP A 159 0.83 12.30 -2.40
C ASP A 159 1.08 12.66 -0.92
N PHE A 160 0.73 13.89 -0.52
CA PHE A 160 0.83 14.33 0.86
C PHE A 160 -0.01 13.46 1.81
N SER A 161 -1.26 13.15 1.44
CA SER A 161 -2.16 12.36 2.26
C SER A 161 -1.67 10.93 2.49
N TYR A 162 -1.04 10.31 1.48
CA TYR A 162 -0.43 9.00 1.61
C TYR A 162 0.85 9.04 2.48
N LEU A 163 1.65 10.09 2.35
CA LEU A 163 2.90 10.23 3.11
C LEU A 163 2.68 10.59 4.58
N THR A 164 1.62 11.33 4.88
CA THR A 164 1.31 11.83 6.24
C THR A 164 0.08 11.16 6.85
N ARG A 165 -0.29 9.99 6.31
CA ARG A 165 -1.52 9.28 6.66
C ARG A 165 -1.70 9.13 8.16
N ASP A 166 -0.69 8.65 8.88
CA ASP A 166 -0.77 8.44 10.33
C ASP A 166 -1.09 9.74 11.08
N SER A 167 -0.42 10.84 10.73
CA SER A 167 -0.67 12.16 11.32
C SER A 167 -2.10 12.67 11.06
N ILE A 168 -2.60 12.45 9.83
CA ILE A 168 -3.97 12.81 9.46
C ILE A 168 -4.97 12.01 10.29
N TYR A 169 -4.83 10.69 10.33
CA TYR A 169 -5.74 9.82 11.08
C TYR A 169 -5.67 10.08 12.59
N ASP A 170 -4.47 10.30 13.15
CA ASP A 170 -4.30 10.65 14.56
C ASP A 170 -4.97 11.98 14.91
N THR A 171 -4.84 12.98 14.03
CA THR A 171 -5.48 14.29 14.23
C THR A 171 -6.99 14.18 14.15
N LEU A 172 -7.50 13.46 13.15
CA LEU A 172 -8.95 13.21 12.99
C LEU A 172 -9.50 12.42 14.18
N LEU A 173 -8.78 11.41 14.67
CA LEU A 173 -9.16 10.60 15.82
C LEU A 173 -9.21 11.43 17.10
N LYS A 174 -8.18 12.24 17.38
CA LYS A 174 -8.15 13.15 18.54
C LYS A 174 -9.32 14.11 18.51
N MET A 175 -9.55 14.77 17.37
CA MET A 175 -10.70 15.66 17.22
C MET A 175 -12.02 14.92 17.43
N ALA A 176 -12.20 13.71 16.86
CA ALA A 176 -13.44 12.95 17.01
C ALA A 176 -13.71 12.55 18.46
N ILE A 177 -12.67 12.15 19.21
CA ILE A 177 -12.78 11.78 20.63
C ILE A 177 -12.99 13.03 21.50
N GLU A 178 -12.30 14.13 21.23
CA GLU A 178 -12.47 15.39 21.97
C GLU A 178 -13.84 16.05 21.71
N ASN A 179 -14.43 15.81 20.53
CA ASN A 179 -15.77 16.29 20.15
C ASN A 179 -16.94 15.49 20.78
N SER A 180 -16.71 14.76 21.88
CA SER A 180 -17.72 13.96 22.62
C SER A 180 -18.91 14.76 23.19
N THR A 181 -19.08 16.05 22.86
CA THR A 181 -20.36 16.75 23.00
C THR A 181 -21.01 16.99 21.62
N PRO A 182 -21.82 16.04 21.10
CA PRO A 182 -22.51 16.18 19.83
C PRO A 182 -23.78 17.05 19.96
N ASN A 183 -23.69 18.22 20.61
CA ASN A 183 -24.88 19.04 20.89
C ASN A 183 -24.67 20.56 20.74
N LYS A 184 -23.63 21.01 20.04
CA LYS A 184 -23.40 22.45 19.79
C LYS A 184 -23.21 22.84 18.32
N LEU A 185 -23.16 21.87 17.40
CA LEU A 185 -23.05 22.12 15.95
C LEU A 185 -24.37 21.89 15.20
N GLN A 186 -25.47 21.67 15.92
CA GLN A 186 -26.83 21.72 15.38
C GLN A 186 -27.53 22.95 15.96
N VAL A 187 -27.26 24.12 15.40
CA VAL A 187 -28.10 25.33 15.52
C VAL A 187 -28.26 25.92 14.14
#